data_AF-A0A258QUP5-F1
#
_entry.id   AF-A0A258QUP5-F1
#
_cell.length_a   1.000
_cell.length_b   1.000
_cell.length_c   1.000
_cell.angle_alpha   90.00
_cell.angle_beta   90.00
_cell.angle_gamma   90.00
#
_symmetry.space_group_name_H-M   'P 1'
#
loop_
_entity.id
_entity.type
_entity.pdbx_description
1 polymer ?
#
loop_
_entity_poly.entity_id
_entity_poly.type
_entity_poly.pdbx_seq_one_letter_code
_entity_poly.pdbx_strand_id
1 'polypeptide(L)'
;MIEVLPVRHSEKQLQRITDEAMIYMCACPAQVANQLLSLRELYSYQQTCINDGPLNIQVHARIAEATRKAHAVLEQCLDKILDLEGWDRTTLTMPESLRQLRDQVIDNESN
;
A
#
# COMPACT_ATOMS: atom_id res chain seq x y z
N MET A 1 -1.10 3.71 -26.15
CA MET A 1 -0.59 2.53 -25.42
C MET A 1 -1.04 2.68 -23.98
N ILE A 2 -1.74 1.68 -23.43
CA ILE A 2 -2.07 1.65 -22.00
C ILE A 2 -0.77 1.37 -21.25
N GLU A 3 -0.28 2.35 -20.51
CA GLU A 3 0.95 2.20 -19.72
C GLU A 3 0.59 1.46 -18.41
N VAL A 4 1.18 0.29 -18.21
CA VAL A 4 0.90 -0.56 -17.05
C VAL A 4 1.64 -0.01 -15.83
N LEU A 5 0.92 0.11 -14.71
CA LEU A 5 1.50 0.56 -13.44
C LEU A 5 2.50 -0.50 -12.94
N PRO A 6 3.78 -0.15 -12.68
CA PRO A 6 4.76 -1.11 -12.17
C PRO A 6 4.43 -1.52 -10.73
N VAL A 7 4.24 -2.80 -10.46
CA VAL A 7 3.83 -3.33 -9.15
C VAL A 7 4.99 -4.11 -8.51
N ARG A 8 5.30 -3.85 -7.23
CA ARG A 8 6.23 -4.69 -6.44
C ARG A 8 5.49 -5.65 -5.53
N HIS A 9 4.37 -5.22 -4.95
CA HIS A 9 3.50 -6.06 -4.13
C HIS A 9 2.17 -6.36 -4.85
N SER A 10 1.86 -7.63 -5.11
CA SER A 10 0.55 -8.00 -5.66
C SER A 10 -0.61 -7.60 -4.74
N GLU A 11 -1.82 -7.48 -5.27
CA GLU A 11 -3.02 -7.20 -4.45
C GLU A 11 -3.20 -8.21 -3.31
N LYS A 12 -2.93 -9.50 -3.58
CA LYS A 12 -2.96 -10.54 -2.54
C LYS A 12 -1.93 -10.30 -1.43
N GLN A 13 -0.75 -9.80 -1.77
CA GLN A 13 0.28 -9.45 -0.78
C GLN A 13 -0.13 -8.22 0.03
N LEU A 14 -0.70 -7.19 -0.61
CA LEU A 14 -1.22 -6.02 0.08
C LEU A 14 -2.35 -6.41 1.05
N GLN A 15 -3.27 -7.27 0.62
CA GLN A 15 -4.34 -7.79 1.49
C GLN A 15 -3.77 -8.58 2.67
N ARG A 16 -2.74 -9.41 2.44
CA ARG A 16 -2.09 -10.14 3.54
C ARG A 16 -1.47 -9.19 4.56
N ILE A 17 -0.80 -8.13 4.10
CA ILE A 17 -0.19 -7.12 4.97
C ILE A 17 -1.27 -6.38 5.78
N THR A 18 -2.40 -6.02 5.16
CA THR A 18 -3.50 -5.37 5.88
C THR A 18 -4.14 -6.27 6.93
N ASP A 19 -4.32 -7.56 6.62
CA ASP A 19 -4.92 -8.53 7.54
C ASP A 19 -4.02 -8.76 8.76
N GLU A 20 -2.71 -8.94 8.55
CA GLU A 20 -1.74 -9.08 9.62
C GLU A 20 -1.70 -7.81 10.49
N ALA A 21 -1.61 -6.64 9.88
CA ALA A 21 -1.58 -5.36 10.60
C ALA A 21 -2.83 -5.11 11.47
N MET A 22 -4.02 -5.56 11.05
CA MET A 22 -5.23 -5.50 11.88
C MET A 22 -5.17 -6.40 13.11
N ILE A 23 -4.55 -7.57 13.00
CA ILE A 23 -4.36 -8.51 14.12
C ILE A 23 -3.37 -7.94 15.16
N TYR A 24 -2.41 -7.15 14.71
CA TYR A 24 -1.26 -6.74 15.53
C TYR A 24 -1.24 -5.27 15.93
N MET A 25 -2.27 -4.49 15.59
CA MET A 25 -2.39 -3.04 15.85
C MET A 25 -1.21 -2.19 15.32
N CYS A 26 -0.36 -2.74 14.45
CA CYS A 26 0.68 -2.00 13.75
C CYS A 26 0.06 -1.40 12.49
N ALA A 27 -0.50 -0.20 12.62
CA ALA A 27 -1.29 0.42 11.54
C ALA A 27 -0.44 0.87 10.33
N CYS A 28 0.87 1.04 10.48
CA CYS A 28 1.70 1.71 9.48
C CYS A 28 1.80 0.94 8.15
N PRO A 29 2.15 -0.37 8.10
CA PRO A 29 2.16 -1.12 6.85
C PRO A 29 0.78 -1.24 6.20
N ALA A 30 -0.28 -1.43 7.00
CA ALA A 30 -1.65 -1.44 6.51
C ALA A 30 -2.05 -0.11 5.85
N GLN A 31 -1.73 1.02 6.48
CA GLN A 31 -2.04 2.34 5.93
C GLN A 31 -1.38 2.53 4.56
N VAL A 32 -0.10 2.16 4.42
CA VAL A 32 0.61 2.26 3.14
C VAL A 32 0.01 1.29 2.10
N ALA A 33 -0.29 0.05 2.49
CA ALA A 33 -0.92 -0.94 1.61
C ALA A 33 -2.29 -0.49 1.09
N ASN A 34 -3.13 0.08 1.96
CA ASN A 34 -4.43 0.64 1.58
C ASN A 34 -4.27 1.79 0.59
N GLN A 35 -3.31 2.69 0.80
CA GLN A 35 -3.05 3.78 -0.15
C GLN A 35 -2.56 3.27 -1.51
N LEU A 36 -1.77 2.19 -1.54
CA LEU A 36 -1.36 1.55 -2.80
C LEU A 36 -2.56 1.01 -3.58
N LEU A 37 -3.52 0.37 -2.91
CA LEU A 37 -4.76 -0.10 -3.53
C LEU A 37 -5.57 1.07 -4.09
N SER A 38 -5.78 2.14 -3.31
CA SER A 38 -6.51 3.33 -3.77
C SER A 38 -5.82 4.04 -4.95
N LEU A 39 -4.48 4.09 -4.98
CA LEU A 39 -3.73 4.64 -6.12
C LEU A 39 -3.91 3.81 -7.39
N ARG A 40 -3.99 2.47 -7.28
CA ARG A 40 -4.25 1.59 -8.43
C ARG A 40 -5.65 1.80 -9.00
N GLU A 41 -6.65 1.89 -8.12
CA GLU A 41 -8.03 2.21 -8.52
C GLU A 41 -8.11 3.56 -9.21
N LEU A 42 -7.47 4.59 -8.63
CA LEU A 42 -7.42 5.93 -9.22
C LEU A 42 -6.78 5.89 -10.61
N TYR A 43 -5.63 5.22 -10.76
CA TYR A 43 -4.94 5.11 -12.04
C TYR A 43 -5.81 4.41 -13.10
N SER A 44 -6.43 3.29 -12.73
CA SER A 44 -7.34 2.52 -13.60
C SER A 44 -8.53 3.37 -14.07
N TYR A 45 -9.12 4.14 -13.15
CA TYR A 45 -10.19 5.08 -13.46
C TYR A 45 -9.74 6.13 -14.49
N GLN A 46 -8.58 6.78 -14.30
CA GLN A 46 -8.08 7.78 -15.25
C GLN A 46 -7.83 7.19 -16.65
N GLN A 47 -7.31 5.96 -16.73
CA GLN A 47 -7.08 5.27 -18.00
C GLN A 47 -8.39 4.91 -18.72
N THR A 48 -9.43 4.59 -17.97
CA THR A 48 -10.75 4.21 -18.52
C THR A 48 -11.51 5.43 -19.05
N CYS A 49 -11.42 6.58 -18.37
CA CYS A 49 -12.13 7.81 -18.74
C CYS A 49 -11.46 8.63 -19.85
N ILE A 50 -10.25 8.26 -20.29
CA ILE A 50 -9.45 9.05 -21.25
C ILE A 50 -10.12 9.19 -22.65
N ASN A 51 -11.21 8.47 -22.92
CA ASN A 51 -11.93 8.53 -24.19
C ASN A 51 -13.06 9.58 -24.24
N ASP A 52 -13.38 10.27 -23.13
CA ASP A 52 -14.50 11.22 -23.03
C ASP A 52 -14.14 12.68 -23.39
N GLY A 53 -13.44 12.91 -24.50
CA GLY A 53 -13.23 14.23 -25.12
C GLY A 53 -11.88 14.94 -24.83
N PRO A 54 -11.49 15.97 -25.63
CA PRO A 54 -10.10 16.45 -25.72
C PRO A 54 -9.57 17.26 -24.52
N LEU A 55 -10.40 18.09 -23.87
CA LEU A 55 -9.99 18.77 -22.62
C LEU A 55 -9.85 17.76 -21.46
N ASN A 56 -10.64 16.68 -21.54
CA ASN A 56 -10.69 15.60 -20.56
C ASN A 56 -9.40 14.76 -20.56
N ILE A 57 -8.80 14.56 -21.75
CA ILE A 57 -7.55 13.79 -21.91
C ILE A 57 -6.39 14.40 -21.11
N GLN A 58 -6.20 15.72 -21.14
CA GLN A 58 -5.06 16.35 -20.47
C GLN A 58 -5.17 16.26 -18.94
N VAL A 59 -6.39 16.41 -18.40
CA VAL A 59 -6.66 16.24 -16.97
C VAL A 59 -6.36 14.81 -16.54
N HIS A 60 -6.93 13.82 -17.25
CA HIS A 60 -6.71 12.41 -16.95
C HIS A 60 -5.24 12.01 -17.07
N ALA A 61 -4.53 12.47 -18.10
CA ALA A 61 -3.10 12.22 -18.26
C ALA A 61 -2.28 12.80 -17.09
N ARG A 62 -2.59 14.03 -16.67
CA ARG A 62 -1.88 14.69 -15.58
C ARG A 62 -2.11 14.03 -14.22
N ILE A 63 -3.32 13.52 -13.97
CA ILE A 63 -3.64 12.75 -12.77
C ILE A 63 -2.94 11.39 -12.84
N ALA A 64 -3.07 10.66 -13.95
CA ALA A 64 -2.43 9.35 -14.13
C ALA A 64 -0.91 9.42 -13.92
N GLU A 65 -0.24 10.45 -14.45
CA GLU A 65 1.19 10.67 -14.24
C GLU A 65 1.54 10.90 -12.76
N ALA A 66 0.75 11.73 -12.06
CA ALA A 66 0.97 11.99 -10.63
C ALA A 66 0.75 10.73 -9.79
N THR A 67 -0.35 10.01 -10.05
CA THR A 67 -0.70 8.75 -9.40
C THR A 67 0.40 7.72 -9.59
N ARG A 68 0.98 7.61 -10.80
CA ARG A 68 2.10 6.71 -11.07
C ARG A 68 3.34 7.05 -10.24
N LYS A 69 3.67 8.33 -10.11
CA LYS A 69 4.82 8.78 -9.29
C LYS A 69 4.59 8.49 -7.81
N ALA A 70 3.41 8.81 -7.30
CA ALA A 70 3.04 8.54 -5.90
C ALA A 70 3.07 7.03 -5.60
N HIS A 71 2.51 6.22 -6.50
CA HIS A 71 2.49 4.76 -6.39
C HIS A 71 3.91 4.19 -6.30
N ALA A 72 4.83 4.61 -7.17
CA ALA A 72 6.22 4.15 -7.13
C ALA A 72 6.95 4.54 -5.84
N VAL A 73 6.62 5.69 -5.24
CA VAL A 73 7.18 6.13 -3.94
C VAL A 73 6.63 5.27 -2.81
N LEU A 74 5.32 4.98 -2.80
CA LEU A 74 4.70 4.18 -1.75
C LEU A 74 5.08 2.70 -1.83
N GLU A 75 5.30 2.13 -3.02
CA GLU A 75 5.81 0.75 -3.15
C GLU A 75 7.20 0.65 -2.49
N GLN A 76 8.08 1.64 -2.72
CA GLN A 76 9.39 1.70 -2.05
C GLN A 76 9.28 1.95 -0.55
N CYS A 77 8.31 2.74 -0.12
CA CYS A 77 8.05 2.99 1.30
C CYS A 77 7.64 1.69 1.99
N LEU A 78 6.68 0.96 1.40
CA LEU A 78 6.19 -0.31 1.93
C LEU A 78 7.32 -1.34 2.02
N ASP A 79 8.14 -1.47 0.97
CA ASP A 79 9.33 -2.32 1.01
C ASP A 79 10.22 -2.00 2.21
N LYS A 80 10.54 -0.73 2.43
CA LYS A 80 11.46 -0.30 3.50
C LYS A 80 10.89 -0.49 4.90
N ILE A 81 9.60 -0.20 5.12
CA ILE A 81 9.00 -0.35 6.44
C ILE A 81 8.87 -1.83 6.82
N LEU A 82 8.57 -2.71 5.86
CA LEU A 82 8.58 -4.16 6.10
C LEU A 82 9.98 -4.64 6.51
N ASP A 83 11.04 -4.10 5.90
CA ASP A 83 12.42 -4.43 6.28
C ASP A 83 12.80 -3.87 7.66
N LEU A 84 12.42 -2.62 7.97
CA LEU A 84 12.67 -1.97 9.26
C LEU A 84 11.96 -2.69 10.42
N GLU A 85 10.73 -3.15 10.17
CA GLU A 85 9.93 -3.89 11.13
C GLU A 85 10.29 -5.39 11.17
N GLY A 86 11.19 -5.86 10.29
CA GLY A 86 11.68 -7.25 10.30
C GLY A 86 10.64 -8.28 9.85
N TRP A 87 9.73 -7.92 8.93
CA TRP A 87 8.72 -8.83 8.38
C TRP A 87 9.38 -9.96 7.57
N ASP A 88 8.80 -11.16 7.64
CA ASP A 88 9.17 -12.24 6.72
C ASP A 88 8.66 -11.89 5.31
N ARG A 89 9.59 -11.66 4.38
CA ARG A 89 9.28 -11.26 2.99
C ARG A 89 8.60 -12.36 2.17
N THR A 90 8.67 -13.61 2.62
CA THR A 90 8.08 -14.77 1.93
C THR A 90 6.63 -14.97 2.35
N THR A 91 6.38 -14.96 3.66
CA THR A 91 5.05 -15.22 4.24
C THR A 91 4.26 -13.95 4.52
N LEU A 92 4.93 -12.80 4.51
CA LEU A 92 4.41 -11.48 4.91
C LEU A 92 3.80 -11.52 6.31
N THR A 93 4.48 -12.23 7.22
CA THR A 93 4.11 -12.25 8.64
C THR A 93 5.01 -11.34 9.43
N MET A 94 4.42 -10.64 10.40
CA MET A 94 5.14 -9.77 11.32
C MET A 94 5.94 -10.58 12.36
N PRO A 95 7.15 -10.14 12.77
CA PRO A 95 7.98 -10.89 13.71
C PRO A 95 7.40 -10.94 15.13
N GLU A 96 7.74 -12.01 15.86
CA GLU A 96 7.26 -12.28 17.22
C GLU A 96 7.65 -11.18 18.23
N SER A 97 8.79 -10.52 18.03
CA SER A 97 9.25 -9.43 18.90
C SER A 97 8.32 -8.21 18.89
N LEU A 98 7.76 -7.87 17.72
CA LEU A 98 6.75 -6.79 17.62
C LEU A 98 5.42 -7.23 18.23
N ARG A 99 5.09 -8.52 18.16
CA ARG A 99 3.90 -9.08 18.84
C ARG A 99 4.01 -8.95 20.35
N GLN A 100 5.18 -9.26 20.91
CA GLN A 100 5.46 -9.14 22.34
C GLN A 100 5.44 -7.68 22.83
N LEU A 101 5.97 -6.75 22.03
CA LEU A 101 5.93 -5.31 22.36
C LEU A 101 4.49 -4.80 22.43
N ARG A 102 3.60 -5.23 21.52
CA ARG A 102 2.17 -4.92 21.57
C ARG A 102 1.52 -5.47 22.85
N ASP A 103 1.75 -6.74 23.17
CA ASP A 103 1.14 -7.36 24.35
C ASP A 103 1.51 -6.61 25.63
N GLN A 104 2.77 -6.18 25.74
CA GLN A 104 3.21 -5.34 26.85
C GLN A 104 2.53 -3.96 26.92
N VAL A 105 2.22 -3.34 25.78
CA VAL A 105 1.50 -2.05 25.75
C VAL A 105 0.04 -2.24 26.20
N ILE A 106 -0.65 -3.26 25.71
CA ILE A 106 -2.05 -3.57 26.09
C ILE A 106 -2.14 -3.88 27.60
N ASP A 107 -1.20 -4.69 28.10
CA ASP A 107 -1.15 -5.07 29.52
C ASP A 107 -0.88 -3.84 30.42
N ASN A 108 -0.04 -2.90 29.97
CA ASN A 108 0.25 -1.67 30.69
C ASN A 108 -0.88 -0.63 30.64
N GLU A 109 -1.70 -0.61 29.59
CA GLU A 109 -2.89 0.26 29.50
C GLU A 109 -4.08 -0.27 30.32
N SER A 110 -4.04 -1.55 30.73
CA SER A 110 -5.09 -2.22 31.50
C SER A 110 -4.87 -2.17 33.02
N ASN A 111 -3.83 -1.48 33.49
CA ASN A 111 -3.38 -1.42 34.90
C ASN A 111 -3.26 0.02 35.40
#